data_AF-A0A814P650-F1
#
_entry.id   AF-A0A814P650-F1
#
_cell.length_a   1.000
_cell.length_b   1.000
_cell.length_c   1.000
_cell.angle_alpha   90.00
_cell.angle_beta   90.00
_cell.angle_gamma   90.00
#
_symmetry.space_group_name_H-M   'P 1'
#
loop_
_entity.id
_entity.type
_entity.pdbx_description
1 polymer ?
#
loop_
_entity_poly.entity_id
_entity_poly.type
_entity_poly.pdbx_seq_one_letter_code
_entity_poly.pdbx_strand_id
1 'polypeptide(L)'
;MYFYLGEVQCILPQGQTTPEKCLSNPWHGKGFCEPNQYKAAIDRCEGGHKSCDLGIEIYKDLVKVLENCSESLRQWSLTSQRKIVQSKEFGTTKVTWIESIKAFEKLAERNDDITENIQHNVIDKMIAYKNSKYEKSFRRVIKVKEFEKDFKKIQKSWSELLDKINEAKQEFHHASHKLHQAKQSENVTKTDVSSTDEDKKKAKDNVAHYESVTERRKSTYSKLIKDMKEKQPDYEENMFKILSRTDDFERDRLNQFKSLFGALQEAVSIEKDTRHNEMSDLLKKAIDKYDINSDIQFFNQHYGRETKTKWPVFEDVHE
;
A
#
# COMPACT_ATOMS: atom_id res chain seq x y z
N MET A 1 11.09 -10.27 -1.10
CA MET A 1 12.45 -9.84 -1.50
C MET A 1 12.54 -8.35 -1.24
N TYR A 2 13.58 -7.93 -0.53
CA TYR A 2 13.80 -6.54 -0.13
C TYR A 2 14.74 -5.84 -1.12
N PHE A 3 14.64 -4.52 -1.22
CA PHE A 3 15.62 -3.66 -1.88
C PHE A 3 15.99 -2.51 -0.94
N TYR A 4 17.09 -1.80 -1.21
CA TYR A 4 17.50 -0.67 -0.39
C TYR A 4 17.38 0.64 -1.17
N LEU A 5 16.80 1.65 -0.55
CA LEU A 5 16.86 3.05 -0.99
C LEU A 5 17.72 3.82 0.00
N GLY A 6 19.01 3.97 -0.32
CA GLY A 6 20.00 4.43 0.65
C GLY A 6 20.12 3.42 1.80
N GLU A 7 19.89 3.88 3.03
CA GLU A 7 19.93 3.04 4.23
C GLU A 7 18.56 2.38 4.56
N VAL A 8 17.51 2.72 3.82
CA VAL A 8 16.15 2.23 4.12
C VAL A 8 15.90 0.92 3.38
N GLN A 9 15.59 -0.14 4.13
CA GLN A 9 15.12 -1.40 3.58
C GLN A 9 13.67 -1.28 3.14
N CYS A 10 13.41 -1.53 1.86
CA CYS A 10 12.09 -1.45 1.24
C CYS A 10 11.63 -2.83 0.78
N ILE A 11 10.30 -3.04 0.80
CA ILE A 11 9.66 -4.27 0.33
C ILE A 11 9.26 -4.07 -1.14
N LEU A 12 9.65 -5.01 -2.01
CA LEU A 12 9.19 -4.98 -3.40
C LEU A 12 7.67 -5.18 -3.48
N PRO A 13 6.97 -4.50 -4.41
CA PRO A 13 5.56 -4.74 -4.67
C PRO A 13 5.28 -6.23 -4.89
N GLN A 14 4.13 -6.70 -4.40
CA GLN A 14 3.74 -8.11 -4.54
C GLN A 14 3.69 -8.49 -6.02
N GLY A 15 4.42 -9.54 -6.40
CA GLY A 15 4.60 -9.93 -7.80
C GLY A 15 5.93 -9.51 -8.43
N GLN A 16 6.77 -8.71 -7.76
CA GLN A 16 8.14 -8.38 -8.19
C GLN A 16 9.21 -9.00 -7.27
N THR A 17 8.87 -10.05 -6.53
CA THR A 17 9.71 -10.62 -5.48
C THR A 17 10.74 -11.64 -5.96
N THR A 18 10.81 -11.91 -7.27
CA THR A 18 11.84 -12.74 -7.90
C THR A 18 12.40 -12.03 -9.14
N PRO A 19 13.69 -12.22 -9.47
CA PRO A 19 14.29 -11.64 -10.68
C PRO A 19 13.50 -11.97 -11.96
N GLU A 20 13.02 -13.21 -12.06
CA GLU A 20 12.19 -13.69 -13.18
C GLU A 20 10.87 -12.92 -13.32
N LYS A 21 10.25 -12.52 -12.20
CA LYS A 21 9.01 -11.74 -12.24
C LYS A 21 9.22 -10.25 -12.43
N CYS A 22 10.36 -9.71 -11.98
CA CYS A 22 10.80 -8.38 -12.39
C CYS A 22 10.99 -8.33 -13.90
N LEU A 23 11.62 -9.34 -14.49
CA LEU A 23 11.77 -9.48 -15.94
C LEU A 23 10.44 -9.73 -16.66
N SER A 24 9.46 -10.36 -16.00
CA SER A 24 8.10 -10.52 -16.55
C SER A 24 7.23 -9.27 -16.42
N ASN A 25 7.64 -8.25 -15.66
CA ASN A 25 6.93 -6.99 -15.61
C ASN A 25 7.09 -6.32 -17.00
N PRO A 26 5.99 -6.02 -17.72
CA PRO A 26 6.06 -5.42 -19.05
C PRO A 26 6.78 -4.07 -19.10
N TRP A 27 6.98 -3.45 -17.93
CA TRP A 27 7.64 -2.16 -17.74
C TRP A 27 9.13 -2.24 -17.42
N HIS A 28 9.66 -3.42 -17.06
CA HIS A 28 11.03 -3.54 -16.57
C HIS A 28 12.07 -3.59 -17.70
N GLY A 29 13.19 -2.88 -17.52
CA GLY A 29 14.31 -2.89 -18.47
C GLY A 29 14.10 -2.07 -19.75
N LYS A 30 13.03 -1.27 -19.82
CA LYS A 30 12.69 -0.41 -20.96
C LYS A 30 12.70 1.06 -20.57
N GLY A 31 13.06 1.93 -21.49
CA GLY A 31 13.05 3.37 -21.27
C GLY A 31 11.61 3.92 -21.20
N PHE A 32 11.36 4.89 -20.32
CA PHE A 32 10.03 5.50 -20.15
C PHE A 32 9.45 6.08 -21.45
N CYS A 33 10.30 6.63 -22.31
CA CYS A 33 9.91 7.23 -23.59
C CYS A 33 9.62 6.19 -24.69
N GLU A 34 9.82 4.89 -24.43
CA GLU A 34 9.40 3.86 -25.37
C GLU A 34 7.86 3.77 -25.46
N PRO A 35 7.32 3.32 -26.60
CA PRO A 35 5.89 3.11 -26.78
C PRO A 35 5.23 2.35 -25.61
N ASN A 36 4.17 2.95 -25.08
CA ASN A 36 3.34 2.44 -23.99
C ASN A 36 3.99 2.32 -22.60
N GLN A 37 5.26 2.68 -22.40
CA GLN A 37 5.91 2.54 -21.08
C GLN A 37 5.36 3.51 -20.03
N TYR A 38 4.73 4.61 -20.43
CA TYR A 38 4.02 5.52 -19.53
C TYR A 38 2.89 4.85 -18.74
N LYS A 39 2.39 3.69 -19.19
CA LYS A 39 1.35 2.94 -18.48
C LYS A 39 1.77 2.52 -17.08
N ALA A 40 3.07 2.36 -16.81
CA ALA A 40 3.56 2.14 -15.45
C ALA A 40 3.17 3.29 -14.49
N ALA A 41 3.25 4.54 -14.95
CA ALA A 41 2.83 5.70 -14.17
C ALA A 41 1.30 5.75 -13.98
N ILE A 42 0.55 5.36 -15.02
CA ILE A 42 -0.91 5.25 -14.96
C ILE A 42 -1.35 4.18 -13.95
N ASP A 43 -0.73 2.99 -14.00
CA ASP A 43 -0.99 1.89 -13.08
C ASP A 43 -0.69 2.29 -11.62
N ARG A 44 0.41 3.03 -11.39
CA ARG A 44 0.75 3.57 -10.06
C ARG A 44 -0.36 4.50 -9.54
N CYS A 45 -0.81 5.44 -10.37
CA CYS A 45 -1.87 6.37 -9.99
C CYS A 45 -3.22 5.67 -9.77
N GLU A 46 -3.59 4.68 -10.59
CA GLU A 46 -4.80 3.87 -10.37
C GLU A 46 -4.70 3.01 -9.10
N GLY A 47 -3.53 2.42 -8.84
CA GLY A 47 -3.23 1.63 -7.64
C GLY A 47 -3.33 2.42 -6.34
N GLY A 48 -3.16 3.74 -6.40
CA GLY A 48 -3.33 4.64 -5.26
C GLY A 48 -4.72 4.55 -4.61
N HIS A 49 -5.80 4.44 -5.39
CA HIS A 49 -7.15 4.26 -4.85
C HIS A 49 -7.27 2.97 -4.05
N LYS A 50 -6.79 1.84 -4.61
CA LYS A 50 -6.84 0.53 -3.95
C LYS A 50 -6.00 0.52 -2.67
N SER A 51 -4.88 1.23 -2.67
CA SER A 51 -4.05 1.38 -1.47
C SER A 51 -4.80 2.14 -0.37
N CYS A 52 -5.60 3.15 -0.72
CA CYS A 52 -6.45 3.85 0.25
C CYS A 52 -7.53 2.93 0.82
N ASP A 53 -8.20 2.13 -0.03
CA ASP A 53 -9.18 1.15 0.44
C ASP A 53 -8.56 0.15 1.43
N LEU A 54 -7.41 -0.41 1.07
CA LEU A 54 -6.68 -1.35 1.92
C LEU A 54 -6.30 -0.72 3.26
N GLY A 55 -5.78 0.51 3.26
CA GLY A 55 -5.48 1.24 4.49
C GLY A 55 -6.72 1.41 5.38
N ILE A 56 -7.84 1.86 4.79
CA ILE A 56 -9.11 2.02 5.51
C ILE A 56 -9.58 0.70 6.13
N GLU A 57 -9.50 -0.40 5.39
CA GLU A 57 -9.90 -1.74 5.86
C GLU A 57 -9.04 -2.21 7.03
N ILE A 58 -7.71 -2.14 6.89
CA ILE A 58 -6.76 -2.55 7.93
C ILE A 58 -7.02 -1.80 9.24
N TYR A 59 -7.23 -0.48 9.19
CA TYR A 59 -7.45 0.29 10.41
C TYR A 59 -8.85 0.12 10.98
N LYS A 60 -9.87 -0.14 10.15
CA LYS A 60 -11.20 -0.53 10.65
C LYS A 60 -11.15 -1.85 11.42
N ASP A 61 -10.36 -2.81 10.95
CA ASP A 61 -10.18 -4.07 11.67
C ASP A 61 -9.43 -3.89 12.98
N LEU A 62 -8.42 -3.01 13.02
CA LEU A 62 -7.78 -2.60 14.28
C LEU A 62 -8.77 -1.97 15.27
N VAL A 63 -9.64 -1.07 14.81
CA VAL A 63 -10.68 -0.46 15.65
C VAL A 63 -11.57 -1.53 16.28
N LYS A 64 -12.08 -2.47 15.49
CA LYS A 64 -12.91 -3.58 16.02
C LYS A 64 -12.18 -4.41 17.07
N VAL A 65 -10.88 -4.68 16.88
CA VAL A 65 -10.07 -5.45 17.85
C VAL A 65 -10.00 -4.71 19.19
N LEU A 66 -9.78 -3.39 19.15
CA LEU A 66 -9.70 -2.56 20.34
C LEU A 66 -11.07 -2.42 21.03
N GLU A 67 -12.14 -2.20 20.28
CA GLU A 67 -13.53 -2.17 20.79
C GLU A 67 -13.88 -3.48 21.51
N ASN A 68 -13.60 -4.63 20.89
CA ASN A 68 -13.82 -5.95 21.50
C ASN A 68 -13.03 -6.11 22.81
N CYS A 69 -11.82 -5.56 22.89
CA CYS A 69 -11.01 -5.57 24.11
C CYS A 69 -11.66 -4.73 25.21
N SER A 70 -12.11 -3.51 24.88
CA SER A 70 -12.84 -2.64 25.80
C SER A 70 -14.11 -3.28 26.34
N GLU A 71 -14.92 -3.86 25.46
CA GLU A 71 -16.16 -4.56 25.82
C GLU A 71 -15.89 -5.76 26.71
N SER A 72 -14.88 -6.57 26.36
CA SER A 72 -14.50 -7.75 27.15
C SER A 72 -14.03 -7.37 28.56
N LEU A 73 -13.26 -6.27 28.70
CA LEU A 73 -12.83 -5.75 30.00
C LEU A 73 -14.02 -5.31 30.86
N ARG A 74 -14.97 -4.56 30.27
CA ARG A 74 -16.18 -4.12 30.98
C ARG A 74 -17.07 -5.30 31.40
N GLN A 75 -17.25 -6.29 30.52
CA GLN A 75 -18.01 -7.50 30.84
C GLN A 75 -17.34 -8.34 31.93
N TRP A 76 -16.02 -8.48 31.88
CA TRP A 76 -15.26 -9.14 32.93
C TRP A 76 -15.41 -8.41 34.27
N SER A 77 -15.29 -7.08 34.29
CA SER A 77 -15.47 -6.26 35.48
C SER A 77 -16.85 -6.47 36.10
N LEU A 78 -17.91 -6.23 35.31
CA LEU A 78 -19.30 -6.35 35.77
C LEU A 78 -19.64 -7.76 36.29
N THR A 79 -19.16 -8.79 35.60
CA THR A 79 -19.44 -10.19 35.99
C THR A 79 -18.66 -10.58 37.24
N SER A 80 -17.42 -10.13 37.38
CA SER A 80 -16.62 -10.41 38.56
C SER A 80 -17.14 -9.68 39.79
N GLN A 81 -17.58 -8.42 39.64
CA GLN A 81 -18.27 -7.69 40.72
C GLN A 81 -19.52 -8.44 41.19
N ARG A 82 -20.36 -8.93 40.28
CA ARG A 82 -21.55 -9.74 40.63
C ARG A 82 -21.20 -11.00 41.43
N LYS A 83 -20.15 -11.73 41.02
CA LYS A 83 -19.67 -12.92 41.74
C LYS A 83 -19.22 -12.59 43.17
N ILE A 84 -18.53 -11.47 43.36
CA ILE A 84 -18.09 -11.02 44.68
C ILE A 84 -19.29 -10.59 45.53
N VAL A 85 -20.23 -9.84 44.96
CA VAL A 85 -21.47 -9.44 45.66
C VAL A 85 -22.21 -10.66 46.21
N GLN A 86 -22.31 -11.73 45.41
CA GLN A 86 -22.96 -12.99 45.77
C GLN A 86 -22.13 -13.91 46.69
N SER A 87 -20.86 -13.59 46.93
CA SER A 87 -20.00 -14.40 47.79
C SER A 87 -20.31 -14.17 49.28
N LYS A 88 -19.80 -15.07 50.12
CA LYS A 88 -19.85 -14.95 51.58
C LYS A 88 -18.87 -13.91 52.15
N GLU A 89 -18.03 -13.32 51.30
CA GLU A 89 -17.12 -12.24 51.70
C GLU A 89 -17.92 -11.00 52.14
N PHE A 90 -17.39 -10.25 53.10
CA PHE A 90 -18.04 -9.06 53.65
C PHE A 90 -17.01 -7.98 54.01
N GLY A 91 -17.47 -6.91 54.66
CA GLY A 91 -16.61 -5.86 55.21
C GLY A 91 -15.83 -5.09 54.16
N THR A 92 -14.73 -4.51 54.62
CA THR A 92 -13.77 -3.76 53.81
C THR A 92 -13.09 -4.65 52.76
N THR A 93 -12.88 -5.94 53.05
CA THR A 93 -12.36 -6.91 52.07
C THR A 93 -13.21 -6.98 50.80
N LYS A 94 -14.54 -7.13 50.95
CA LYS A 94 -15.46 -7.19 49.81
C LYS A 94 -15.44 -5.90 48.99
N VAL A 95 -15.41 -4.75 49.66
CA VAL A 95 -15.39 -3.43 49.01
C VAL A 95 -14.09 -3.24 48.25
N THR A 96 -12.93 -3.45 48.89
CA THR A 96 -11.61 -3.32 48.26
C THR A 96 -11.47 -4.22 47.04
N TRP A 97 -12.00 -5.45 47.09
CA TRP A 97 -11.97 -6.36 45.94
C TRP A 97 -12.80 -5.84 44.76
N ILE A 98 -14.02 -5.36 45.01
CA ILE A 98 -14.88 -4.76 43.97
C ILE A 98 -14.22 -3.53 43.35
N GLU A 99 -13.70 -2.62 44.17
CA GLU A 99 -13.06 -1.38 43.70
C GLU A 99 -11.76 -1.66 42.92
N SER A 100 -11.01 -2.70 43.32
CA SER A 100 -9.81 -3.12 42.58
C SER A 100 -10.16 -3.62 41.17
N ILE A 101 -11.27 -4.31 41.01
CA ILE A 101 -11.74 -4.77 39.69
C ILE A 101 -12.19 -3.59 38.83
N LYS A 102 -12.95 -2.65 39.41
CA LYS A 102 -13.40 -1.44 38.70
C LYS A 102 -12.24 -0.59 38.19
N ALA A 103 -11.12 -0.53 38.92
CA ALA A 103 -9.96 0.25 38.50
C ALA A 103 -9.45 -0.15 37.11
N PHE A 104 -9.55 -1.43 36.73
CA PHE A 104 -9.14 -1.92 35.41
C PHE A 104 -10.05 -1.44 34.26
N GLU A 105 -11.23 -0.88 34.52
CA GLU A 105 -12.07 -0.26 33.49
C GLU A 105 -11.38 0.95 32.84
N LYS A 106 -10.37 1.55 33.50
CA LYS A 106 -9.50 2.57 32.92
C LYS A 106 -8.75 2.11 31.68
N LEU A 107 -8.46 0.81 31.55
CA LEU A 107 -7.89 0.25 30.33
C LEU A 107 -8.90 0.18 29.18
N ALA A 108 -10.19 -0.05 29.50
CA ALA A 108 -11.25 -0.04 28.50
C ALA A 108 -11.52 1.39 28.01
N GLU A 109 -11.60 2.37 28.92
CA GLU A 109 -11.67 3.79 28.57
C GLU A 109 -10.49 4.21 27.68
N ARG A 110 -9.29 3.71 27.97
CA ARG A 110 -8.12 3.94 27.12
C ARG A 110 -8.27 3.46 25.71
N ASN A 111 -8.72 2.23 25.55
CA ASN A 111 -8.91 1.65 24.23
C ASN A 111 -10.00 2.40 23.44
N ASP A 112 -11.06 2.89 24.11
CA ASP A 112 -12.11 3.68 23.46
C ASP A 112 -11.59 5.02 22.90
N ASP A 113 -10.75 5.73 23.64
CA ASP A 113 -10.16 6.96 23.10
C ASP A 113 -9.21 6.67 21.92
N ILE A 114 -8.48 5.56 21.97
CA ILE A 114 -7.62 5.15 20.86
C ILE A 114 -8.48 4.83 19.63
N THR A 115 -9.59 4.10 19.79
CA THR A 115 -10.49 3.76 18.68
C THR A 115 -11.13 4.99 18.08
N GLU A 116 -11.63 5.92 18.90
CA GLU A 116 -12.19 7.19 18.44
C GLU A 116 -11.15 8.01 17.67
N ASN A 117 -9.94 8.12 18.20
CA ASN A 117 -8.85 8.84 17.52
C ASN A 117 -8.47 8.20 16.19
N ILE A 118 -8.37 6.87 16.12
CA ILE A 118 -8.10 6.17 14.85
C ILE A 118 -9.28 6.35 13.88
N GLN A 119 -10.52 6.25 14.35
CA GLN A 119 -11.70 6.43 13.52
C GLN A 119 -11.71 7.82 12.88
N HIS A 120 -11.55 8.88 13.66
CA HIS A 120 -11.66 10.24 13.16
C HIS A 120 -10.40 10.75 12.47
N ASN A 121 -9.22 10.51 13.04
CA ASN A 121 -7.99 11.09 12.53
C ASN A 121 -7.29 10.24 11.47
N VAL A 122 -7.66 8.96 11.33
CA VAL A 122 -7.07 8.06 10.34
C VAL A 122 -8.11 7.62 9.32
N ILE A 123 -9.18 6.94 9.75
CA ILE A 123 -10.15 6.32 8.84
C ILE A 123 -10.96 7.38 8.09
N ASP A 124 -11.60 8.31 8.81
CA ASP A 124 -12.48 9.32 8.21
C ASP A 124 -11.69 10.28 7.31
N LYS A 125 -10.50 10.73 7.75
CA LYS A 125 -9.61 11.56 6.92
C LYS A 125 -9.16 10.83 5.65
N MET A 126 -8.89 9.52 5.72
CA MET A 126 -8.52 8.74 4.54
C MET A 126 -9.70 8.55 3.59
N ILE A 127 -10.92 8.34 4.11
CA ILE A 127 -12.15 8.29 3.31
C ILE A 127 -12.37 9.62 2.60
N ALA A 128 -12.27 10.75 3.32
CA ALA A 128 -12.42 12.09 2.76
C ALA A 128 -11.37 12.38 1.68
N TYR A 129 -10.10 12.09 1.97
CA TYR A 129 -9.01 12.21 1.01
C TYR A 129 -9.29 11.39 -0.25
N LYS A 130 -9.62 10.09 -0.09
CA LYS A 130 -9.91 9.19 -1.21
C LYS A 130 -11.05 9.72 -2.08
N ASN A 131 -12.16 10.14 -1.46
CA ASN A 131 -13.33 10.66 -2.17
C ASN A 131 -13.02 11.95 -2.93
N SER A 132 -12.17 12.82 -2.37
CA SER A 132 -11.79 14.08 -3.01
C SER A 132 -10.77 13.91 -4.15
N LYS A 133 -9.80 13.00 -4.02
CA LYS A 133 -8.68 12.85 -4.95
C LYS A 133 -8.92 11.82 -6.04
N TYR A 134 -9.73 10.80 -5.77
CA TYR A 134 -9.94 9.67 -6.66
C TYR A 134 -11.40 9.58 -7.15
N GLU A 135 -11.98 10.71 -7.56
CA GLU A 135 -13.30 10.74 -8.18
C GLU A 135 -13.35 9.81 -9.41
N LYS A 136 -14.38 8.95 -9.46
CA LYS A 136 -14.53 7.93 -10.49
C LYS A 136 -15.61 8.31 -11.50
N SER A 137 -15.30 8.08 -12.77
CA SER A 137 -16.30 8.00 -13.84
C SER A 137 -16.36 6.54 -14.31
N PHE A 138 -17.50 5.90 -14.08
CA PHE A 138 -17.66 4.43 -14.15
C PHE A 138 -16.67 3.73 -13.21
N ARG A 139 -15.72 2.95 -13.76
CA ARG A 139 -14.74 2.18 -12.97
C ARG A 139 -13.36 2.81 -12.83
N ARG A 140 -13.09 3.91 -13.53
CA ARG A 140 -11.74 4.50 -13.63
C ARG A 140 -11.70 5.92 -13.07
N VAL A 141 -10.59 6.26 -12.42
CA VAL A 141 -10.36 7.57 -11.80
C VAL A 141 -10.23 8.63 -12.89
N ILE A 142 -11.01 9.71 -12.78
CA ILE A 142 -11.12 10.75 -13.82
C ILE A 142 -9.74 11.36 -14.11
N LYS A 143 -9.01 11.74 -13.06
CA LYS A 143 -7.69 12.36 -13.21
C LYS A 143 -6.68 11.44 -13.90
N VAL A 144 -6.75 10.14 -13.64
CA VAL A 144 -5.84 9.17 -14.25
C VAL A 144 -6.18 8.95 -15.74
N LYS A 145 -7.47 8.98 -16.11
CA LYS A 145 -7.87 9.00 -17.54
C LYS A 145 -7.34 10.23 -18.28
N GLU A 146 -7.31 11.39 -17.62
CA GLU A 146 -6.75 12.62 -18.19
C GLU A 146 -5.26 12.45 -18.50
N PHE A 147 -4.47 11.97 -17.53
CA PHE A 147 -3.05 11.69 -17.75
C PHE A 147 -2.82 10.68 -18.88
N GLU A 148 -3.59 9.59 -18.92
CA GLU A 148 -3.49 8.57 -19.96
C GLU A 148 -3.79 9.16 -21.35
N LYS A 149 -4.81 10.01 -21.44
CA LYS A 149 -5.18 10.71 -22.68
C LYS A 149 -4.05 11.63 -23.15
N ASP A 150 -3.44 12.39 -22.22
CA ASP A 150 -2.34 13.30 -22.54
C ASP A 150 -1.12 12.53 -23.04
N PHE A 151 -0.73 11.43 -22.37
CA PHE A 151 0.36 10.58 -22.84
C PHE A 151 0.09 10.01 -24.24
N LYS A 152 -1.11 9.48 -24.47
CA LYS A 152 -1.52 8.96 -25.78
C LYS A 152 -1.44 10.03 -26.87
N LYS A 153 -1.86 11.26 -26.55
CA LYS A 153 -1.82 12.37 -27.50
C LYS A 153 -0.39 12.69 -27.93
N ILE A 154 0.55 12.79 -26.98
CA ILE A 154 1.96 13.08 -27.27
C ILE A 154 2.64 11.91 -27.97
N GLN A 155 2.40 10.67 -27.53
CA GLN A 155 3.06 9.49 -28.06
C GLN A 155 2.52 9.05 -29.42
N LYS A 156 1.33 9.46 -29.84
CA LYS A 156 0.74 9.03 -31.13
C LYS A 156 1.65 9.33 -32.32
N SER A 157 2.07 10.59 -32.51
CA SER A 157 2.92 10.99 -33.64
C SER A 157 4.32 10.37 -33.56
N TRP A 158 4.82 10.18 -32.34
CA TRP A 158 6.10 9.52 -32.10
C TRP A 158 6.06 8.04 -32.51
N SER A 159 5.03 7.30 -32.09
CA SER A 159 4.83 5.90 -32.48
C SER A 159 4.70 5.75 -34.00
N GLU A 160 3.92 6.60 -34.66
CA GLU A 160 3.78 6.59 -36.13
C GLU A 160 5.11 6.84 -36.85
N LEU A 161 5.99 7.68 -36.28
CA LEU A 161 7.34 7.91 -36.81
C LEU A 161 8.25 6.69 -36.62
N LEU A 162 8.20 6.06 -35.43
CA LEU A 162 8.96 4.83 -35.16
C LEU A 162 8.53 3.68 -36.06
N ASP A 163 7.23 3.53 -36.33
CA ASP A 163 6.70 2.51 -37.25
C ASP A 163 7.28 2.71 -38.66
N LYS A 164 7.25 3.94 -39.19
CA LYS A 164 7.86 4.28 -40.49
C LYS A 164 9.37 4.00 -40.52
N ILE A 165 10.08 4.29 -39.44
CA ILE A 165 11.51 4.00 -39.31
C ILE A 165 11.76 2.49 -39.35
N ASN A 166 10.92 1.71 -38.66
CA ASN A 166 11.04 0.26 -38.63
C ASN A 166 10.73 -0.36 -40.00
N GLU A 167 9.72 0.13 -40.70
CA GLU A 167 9.42 -0.26 -42.09
C GLU A 167 10.60 0.05 -43.02
N ALA A 168 11.11 1.29 -43.00
CA ALA A 168 12.25 1.68 -43.84
C ALA A 168 13.53 0.88 -43.52
N LYS A 169 13.75 0.53 -42.24
CA LYS A 169 14.83 -0.38 -41.81
C LYS A 169 14.68 -1.75 -42.43
N GLN A 170 13.48 -2.33 -42.40
CA GLN A 170 13.20 -3.64 -42.99
C GLN A 170 13.41 -3.63 -44.51
N GLU A 171 12.94 -2.59 -45.21
CA GLU A 171 13.16 -2.42 -46.65
C GLU A 171 14.66 -2.31 -46.98
N PHE A 172 15.42 -1.54 -46.20
CA PHE A 172 16.87 -1.40 -46.38
C PHE A 172 17.60 -2.72 -46.14
N HIS A 173 17.25 -3.46 -45.08
CA HIS A 173 17.83 -4.78 -44.79
C HIS A 173 17.50 -5.78 -45.92
N HIS A 174 16.28 -5.77 -46.43
CA HIS A 174 15.87 -6.62 -47.54
C HIS A 174 16.64 -6.30 -48.82
N ALA A 175 16.77 -5.02 -49.18
CA ALA A 175 17.55 -4.57 -50.33
C ALA A 175 19.03 -4.96 -50.19
N SER A 176 19.61 -4.78 -48.99
CA SER A 176 21.00 -5.19 -48.71
C SER A 176 21.22 -6.69 -48.85
N HIS A 177 20.26 -7.50 -48.40
CA HIS A 177 20.30 -8.95 -48.57
C HIS A 177 20.21 -9.35 -50.05
N LYS A 178 19.31 -8.73 -50.82
CA LYS A 178 19.19 -8.95 -52.27
C LYS A 178 20.45 -8.55 -53.03
N LEU A 179 21.08 -7.43 -52.63
CA LEU A 179 22.36 -7.01 -53.18
C LEU A 179 23.46 -8.03 -52.90
N HIS A 180 23.52 -8.56 -51.67
CA HIS A 180 24.49 -9.60 -51.33
C HIS A 180 24.30 -10.86 -52.18
N GLN A 181 23.05 -11.31 -52.36
CA GLN A 181 22.72 -12.44 -53.24
C GLN A 181 23.10 -12.17 -54.71
N ALA A 182 22.84 -10.96 -55.21
CA ALA A 182 23.20 -10.57 -56.57
C ALA A 182 24.72 -10.57 -56.78
N LYS A 183 25.50 -10.06 -55.80
CA LYS A 183 26.97 -10.08 -55.84
C LYS A 183 27.53 -11.50 -55.80
N GLN A 184 26.95 -12.37 -54.98
CA GLN A 184 27.34 -13.79 -54.94
C GLN A 184 27.06 -14.48 -56.28
N SER A 185 25.87 -14.27 -56.86
CA SER A 185 25.51 -14.80 -58.18
C SER A 185 26.43 -14.28 -59.27
N GLU A 186 26.75 -12.98 -59.28
CA GLU A 186 27.67 -12.38 -60.24
C GLU A 186 29.07 -12.99 -60.15
N ASN A 187 29.58 -13.23 -58.93
CA ASN A 187 30.86 -13.91 -58.73
C ASN A 187 30.84 -15.33 -59.31
N VAL A 188 29.77 -16.10 -59.07
CA VAL A 188 29.62 -17.46 -59.62
C VAL A 188 29.58 -17.42 -61.16
N THR A 189 28.74 -16.56 -61.76
CA THR A 189 28.62 -16.39 -63.22
C THR A 189 29.91 -15.87 -63.87
N LYS A 190 30.71 -15.07 -63.15
CA LYS A 190 32.04 -14.63 -63.62
C LYS A 190 33.05 -15.76 -63.66
N THR A 191 33.03 -16.67 -62.68
CA THR A 191 33.98 -17.80 -62.57
C THR A 191 33.59 -19.02 -63.38
N ASP A 192 32.34 -19.11 -63.83
CA ASP A 192 31.83 -20.23 -64.63
C ASP A 192 32.26 -20.09 -66.10
N VAL A 193 32.97 -21.11 -66.58
CA VAL A 193 33.52 -21.19 -67.94
C VAL A 193 32.42 -21.42 -68.99
N SER A 194 31.25 -21.92 -68.56
CA SER A 194 30.09 -22.17 -69.43
C SER A 194 29.14 -20.98 -69.58
N SER A 195 29.31 -19.93 -68.76
CA SER A 195 28.48 -18.73 -68.78
C SER A 195 28.82 -17.82 -69.97
N THR A 196 27.79 -17.37 -70.70
CA THR A 196 27.94 -16.48 -71.86
C THR A 196 28.28 -15.04 -71.45
N ASP A 197 28.76 -14.23 -72.40
CA ASP A 197 28.98 -12.80 -72.15
C ASP A 197 27.68 -12.04 -71.86
N GLU A 198 26.54 -12.49 -72.40
CA GLU A 198 25.23 -11.96 -72.05
C GLU A 198 24.85 -12.29 -70.60
N ASP A 199 25.12 -13.50 -70.11
CA ASP A 199 24.86 -13.90 -68.72
C ASP A 199 25.70 -13.08 -67.74
N LYS A 200 26.98 -12.86 -68.06
CA LYS A 200 27.89 -12.01 -67.28
C LYS A 200 27.43 -10.56 -67.25
N LYS A 201 26.97 -10.03 -68.39
CA LYS A 201 26.42 -8.67 -68.47
C LYS A 201 25.14 -8.53 -67.65
N LYS A 202 24.22 -9.49 -67.76
CA LYS A 202 22.96 -9.53 -67.00
C LYS A 202 23.19 -9.61 -65.50
N ALA A 203 24.16 -10.42 -65.04
CA ALA A 203 24.52 -10.50 -63.63
C ALA A 203 25.08 -9.16 -63.10
N LYS A 204 25.93 -8.49 -63.89
CA LYS A 204 26.47 -7.17 -63.56
C LYS A 204 25.38 -6.08 -63.50
N ASP A 205 24.45 -6.08 -64.46
CA ASP A 205 23.32 -5.14 -64.48
C ASP A 205 22.39 -5.37 -63.27
N ASN A 206 22.19 -6.63 -62.87
CA ASN A 206 21.41 -6.99 -61.69
C ASN A 206 22.06 -6.51 -60.38
N VAL A 207 23.40 -6.60 -60.27
CA VAL A 207 24.15 -5.99 -59.15
C VAL A 207 23.96 -4.48 -59.13
N ALA A 208 24.19 -3.79 -60.26
CA ALA A 208 24.03 -2.34 -60.35
C ALA A 208 22.61 -1.88 -59.99
N HIS A 209 21.59 -2.64 -60.38
CA HIS A 209 20.20 -2.41 -59.98
C HIS A 209 20.03 -2.44 -58.45
N TYR A 210 20.45 -3.53 -57.80
CA TYR A 210 20.30 -3.66 -56.35
C TYR A 210 21.21 -2.70 -55.55
N GLU A 211 22.34 -2.25 -56.11
CA GLU A 211 23.16 -1.18 -55.51
C GLU A 211 22.37 0.14 -55.47
N SER A 212 21.78 0.52 -56.60
CA SER A 212 20.93 1.72 -56.70
C SER A 212 19.71 1.67 -55.77
N VAL A 213 19.03 0.51 -55.72
CA VAL A 213 17.89 0.29 -54.81
C VAL A 213 18.32 0.38 -53.34
N THR A 214 19.43 -0.27 -52.98
CA THR A 214 19.95 -0.26 -51.60
C THR A 214 20.31 1.15 -51.14
N GLU A 215 21.00 1.94 -51.97
CA GLU A 215 21.37 3.32 -51.63
C GLU A 215 20.13 4.22 -51.49
N ARG A 216 19.12 4.05 -52.35
CA ARG A 216 17.85 4.76 -52.22
C ARG A 216 17.15 4.44 -50.90
N ARG A 217 17.06 3.15 -50.52
CA ARG A 217 16.43 2.74 -49.24
C ARG A 217 17.24 3.22 -48.03
N LYS A 218 18.57 3.18 -48.11
CA LYS A 218 19.46 3.73 -47.08
C LYS A 218 19.26 5.22 -46.88
N SER A 219 19.13 5.99 -47.96
CA SER A 219 18.86 7.43 -47.91
C SER A 219 17.50 7.73 -47.24
N THR A 220 16.44 7.02 -47.64
CA THR A 220 15.12 7.13 -46.99
C THR A 220 15.18 6.81 -45.50
N TYR A 221 15.80 5.69 -45.12
CA TYR A 221 15.95 5.28 -43.71
C TYR A 221 16.74 6.32 -42.91
N SER A 222 17.87 6.80 -43.45
CA SER A 222 18.71 7.80 -42.80
C SER A 222 17.99 9.13 -42.60
N LYS A 223 17.17 9.55 -43.57
CA LYS A 223 16.33 10.76 -43.47
C LYS A 223 15.31 10.64 -42.34
N LEU A 224 14.64 9.50 -42.20
CA LEU A 224 13.69 9.27 -41.11
C LEU A 224 14.36 9.25 -39.74
N ILE A 225 15.56 8.64 -39.63
CA ILE A 225 16.36 8.68 -38.40
C ILE A 225 16.75 10.11 -38.02
N LYS A 226 17.11 10.94 -39.01
CA LYS A 226 17.42 12.37 -38.77
C LYS A 226 16.19 13.13 -38.28
N ASP A 227 15.04 12.98 -38.94
CA ASP A 227 13.76 13.59 -38.54
C ASP A 227 13.36 13.19 -37.10
N MET A 228 13.58 11.92 -36.72
CA MET A 228 13.35 11.46 -35.35
C MET A 228 14.28 12.14 -34.35
N LYS A 229 15.59 12.24 -34.64
CA LYS A 229 16.54 12.93 -33.74
C LYS A 229 16.19 14.40 -33.54
N GLU A 230 15.66 15.07 -34.58
CA GLU A 230 15.21 16.46 -34.48
C GLU A 230 13.96 16.61 -33.60
N LYS A 231 13.03 15.65 -33.64
CA LYS A 231 11.79 15.65 -32.85
C LYS A 231 11.94 15.07 -31.45
N GLN A 232 13.02 14.34 -31.18
CA GLN A 232 13.25 13.62 -29.92
C GLN A 232 13.19 14.54 -28.69
N PRO A 233 13.88 15.70 -28.65
CA PRO A 233 13.89 16.55 -27.45
C PRO A 233 12.49 17.04 -27.08
N ASP A 234 11.71 17.50 -28.07
CA ASP A 234 10.34 17.98 -27.85
C ASP A 234 9.42 16.84 -27.38
N TYR A 235 9.59 15.64 -27.93
CA TYR A 235 8.83 14.47 -27.50
C TYR A 235 9.13 14.11 -26.04
N GLU A 236 10.41 14.00 -25.68
CA GLU A 236 10.86 13.67 -24.32
C GLU A 236 10.38 14.73 -23.32
N GLU A 237 10.57 16.01 -23.62
CA GLU A 237 10.14 17.10 -22.74
C GLU A 237 8.63 17.05 -22.47
N ASN A 238 7.81 16.84 -23.51
CA ASN A 238 6.36 16.76 -23.34
C ASN A 238 5.92 15.50 -22.58
N MET A 239 6.60 14.37 -22.79
CA MET A 239 6.37 13.15 -22.00
C MET A 239 6.73 13.36 -20.53
N PHE A 240 7.85 14.01 -20.23
CA PHE A 240 8.30 14.29 -18.86
C PHE A 240 7.42 15.32 -18.15
N LYS A 241 6.88 16.31 -18.86
CA LYS A 241 5.88 17.24 -18.28
C LYS A 241 4.64 16.52 -17.75
N ILE A 242 4.16 15.51 -18.48
CA ILE A 242 3.01 14.71 -18.03
C ILE A 242 3.45 13.78 -16.89
N LEU A 243 4.63 13.16 -16.97
CA LEU A 243 5.19 12.33 -15.90
C LEU A 243 5.27 13.10 -14.57
N SER A 244 5.79 14.33 -14.61
CA SER A 244 5.87 15.20 -13.42
C SER A 244 4.50 15.42 -12.78
N ARG A 245 3.44 15.65 -13.57
CA ARG A 245 2.07 15.76 -13.05
C ARG A 245 1.60 14.47 -12.37
N THR A 246 2.00 13.30 -12.88
CA THR A 246 1.71 12.01 -12.21
C THR A 246 2.54 11.80 -10.95
N ASP A 247 3.77 12.32 -10.90
CA ASP A 247 4.62 12.30 -9.71
C ASP A 247 4.08 13.24 -8.63
N ASP A 248 3.56 14.41 -9.00
CA ASP A 248 2.92 15.33 -8.06
C ASP A 248 1.65 14.73 -7.46
N PHE A 249 0.85 14.06 -8.29
CA PHE A 249 -0.33 13.32 -7.84
C PHE A 249 0.05 12.19 -6.86
N GLU A 250 1.13 11.46 -7.14
CA GLU A 250 1.62 10.41 -6.24
C GLU A 250 2.25 10.98 -4.96
N ARG A 251 2.97 12.11 -5.05
CA ARG A 251 3.57 12.78 -3.90
C ARG A 251 2.53 13.24 -2.90
N ASP A 252 1.39 13.76 -3.37
CA ASP A 252 0.23 14.09 -2.54
C ASP A 252 -0.27 12.87 -1.77
N ARG A 253 -0.42 11.72 -2.44
CA ARG A 253 -0.80 10.45 -1.79
C ARG A 253 0.22 10.01 -0.74
N LEU A 254 1.50 10.02 -1.08
CA LEU A 254 2.57 9.60 -0.16
C LEU A 254 2.62 10.50 1.08
N ASN A 255 2.43 11.81 0.91
CA ASN A 255 2.32 12.75 2.04
C ASN A 255 1.08 12.48 2.89
N GLN A 256 -0.06 12.13 2.29
CA GLN A 256 -1.24 11.75 3.04
C GLN A 256 -0.99 10.50 3.91
N PHE A 257 -0.33 9.48 3.35
CA PHE A 257 0.05 8.29 4.12
C PHE A 257 1.04 8.64 5.25
N LYS A 258 2.01 9.53 5.00
CA LYS A 258 2.92 10.00 6.04
C LYS A 258 2.18 10.69 7.19
N SER A 259 1.24 11.59 6.87
CA SER A 259 0.39 12.25 7.88
C SER A 259 -0.47 11.26 8.66
N LEU A 260 -0.99 10.23 7.98
CA LEU A 260 -1.74 9.14 8.61
C LEU A 260 -0.87 8.36 9.60
N PHE A 261 0.37 8.04 9.26
CA PHE A 261 1.27 7.35 10.19
C PHE A 261 1.61 8.22 11.42
N GLY A 262 1.71 9.54 11.24
CA GLY A 262 1.80 10.48 12.36
C GLY A 262 0.57 10.43 13.26
N ALA A 263 -0.64 10.51 12.68
CA ALA A 263 -1.90 10.44 13.43
C ALA A 263 -2.06 9.12 14.20
N LEU A 264 -1.60 8.00 13.65
CA LEU A 264 -1.58 6.71 14.35
C LEU A 264 -0.64 6.74 15.57
N GLN A 265 0.56 7.31 15.40
CA GLN A 265 1.51 7.44 16.50
C GLN A 265 0.95 8.34 17.62
N GLU A 266 0.29 9.44 17.25
CA GLU A 266 -0.38 10.31 18.21
C GLU A 266 -1.52 9.61 18.94
N ALA A 267 -2.32 8.81 18.23
CA ALA A 267 -3.46 8.08 18.82
C ALA A 267 -3.03 7.07 19.90
N VAL A 268 -1.83 6.48 19.81
CA VAL A 268 -1.34 5.49 20.78
C VAL A 268 -0.39 6.06 21.83
N SER A 269 -0.10 7.36 21.80
CA SER A 269 0.92 7.98 22.64
C SER A 269 0.59 7.87 24.13
N ILE A 270 1.46 7.19 24.89
CA ILE A 270 1.30 6.92 26.33
C ILE A 270 1.66 8.16 27.17
N GLU A 271 2.54 9.03 26.67
CA GLU A 271 3.06 10.18 27.43
C GLU A 271 1.97 11.18 27.82
N LYS A 272 0.84 11.18 27.11
CA LYS A 272 -0.32 12.04 27.38
C LYS A 272 -1.45 11.33 28.14
N ASP A 273 -1.30 10.04 28.42
CA ASP A 273 -2.37 9.21 28.98
C ASP A 273 -2.23 9.06 30.49
N THR A 274 -3.11 9.71 31.25
CA THR A 274 -3.14 9.66 32.71
C THR A 274 -3.82 8.42 33.26
N ARG A 275 -4.52 7.62 32.45
CA ARG A 275 -5.37 6.52 32.93
C ARG A 275 -4.60 5.40 33.61
N HIS A 276 -3.34 5.18 33.21
CA HIS A 276 -2.49 4.23 33.92
C HIS A 276 -2.21 4.69 35.35
N ASN A 277 -1.92 5.98 35.53
CA ASN A 277 -1.73 6.58 36.85
C ASN A 277 -3.03 6.60 37.64
N GLU A 278 -4.15 6.96 37.01
CA GLU A 278 -5.48 6.93 37.65
C GLU A 278 -5.87 5.51 38.10
N MET A 279 -5.63 4.50 37.28
CA MET A 279 -5.83 3.09 37.65
C MET A 279 -4.98 2.73 38.88
N SER A 280 -3.70 3.09 38.88
CA SER A 280 -2.80 2.86 40.02
C SER A 280 -3.29 3.58 41.28
N ASP A 281 -3.76 4.82 41.15
CA ASP A 281 -4.30 5.60 42.26
C ASP A 281 -5.61 5.03 42.81
N LEU A 282 -6.48 4.53 41.94
CA LEU A 282 -7.72 3.84 42.34
C LEU A 282 -7.41 2.56 43.10
N LEU A 283 -6.46 1.75 42.62
CA LEU A 283 -6.00 0.55 43.32
C LEU A 283 -5.42 0.89 44.69
N LYS A 284 -4.55 1.90 44.77
CA LYS A 284 -4.00 2.37 46.04
C LYS A 284 -5.09 2.82 47.00
N LYS A 285 -6.04 3.64 46.55
CA LYS A 285 -7.18 4.09 47.37
C LYS A 285 -8.05 2.94 47.86
N ALA A 286 -8.21 1.87 47.06
CA ALA A 286 -8.96 0.69 47.48
C ALA A 286 -8.22 -0.06 48.59
N ILE A 287 -6.90 -0.18 48.49
CA ILE A 287 -6.03 -0.80 49.51
C ILE A 287 -5.98 0.03 50.78
N ASP A 288 -5.88 1.36 50.68
CA ASP A 288 -5.82 2.26 51.84
C ASP A 288 -7.09 2.20 52.71
N LYS A 289 -8.23 1.77 52.12
CA LYS A 289 -9.51 1.57 52.82
C LYS A 289 -9.69 0.17 53.42
N TYR A 290 -8.75 -0.75 53.16
CA TYR A 290 -8.81 -2.12 53.64
C TYR A 290 -8.43 -2.17 55.12
N ASP A 291 -9.34 -2.62 55.99
CA ASP A 291 -9.12 -2.70 57.43
C ASP A 291 -9.51 -4.07 57.99
N ILE A 292 -8.47 -4.86 58.23
CA ILE A 292 -8.57 -6.22 58.79
C ILE A 292 -9.23 -6.21 60.18
N ASN A 293 -8.89 -5.24 61.03
CA ASN A 293 -9.41 -5.19 62.40
C ASN A 293 -10.89 -4.83 62.41
N SER A 294 -11.31 -3.88 61.57
CA SER A 294 -12.72 -3.54 61.39
C SER A 294 -13.54 -4.75 60.92
N ASP A 295 -13.02 -5.53 59.96
CA ASP A 295 -13.71 -6.74 59.47
C ASP A 295 -13.87 -7.80 60.57
N ILE A 296 -12.80 -8.08 61.33
CA ILE A 296 -12.82 -9.03 62.46
C ILE A 296 -13.75 -8.55 63.57
N GLN A 297 -13.71 -7.25 63.90
CA GLN A 297 -14.57 -6.66 64.92
C GLN A 297 -16.04 -6.77 64.54
N PHE A 298 -16.39 -6.41 63.30
CA PHE A 298 -17.75 -6.55 62.77
C PHE A 298 -18.26 -7.98 62.91
N PHE A 299 -17.43 -8.98 62.56
CA PHE A 299 -17.80 -10.39 62.69
C PHE A 299 -18.07 -10.78 64.15
N ASN A 300 -17.16 -10.43 65.07
CA ASN A 300 -17.31 -10.77 66.48
C ASN A 300 -18.57 -10.17 67.11
N GLN A 301 -18.93 -8.94 66.73
CA GLN A 301 -20.12 -8.23 67.19
C GLN A 301 -21.43 -8.87 66.74
N HIS A 302 -21.49 -9.38 65.50
CA HIS A 302 -22.74 -9.85 64.90
C HIS A 302 -22.90 -11.37 64.94
N TYR A 303 -21.80 -12.12 64.89
CA TYR A 303 -21.80 -13.57 64.74
C TYR A 303 -20.85 -14.30 65.68
N GLY A 304 -19.93 -13.59 66.35
CA GLY A 304 -18.89 -14.19 67.18
C GLY A 304 -19.09 -13.96 68.67
N ARG A 305 -17.97 -13.81 69.38
CA ARG A 305 -17.89 -13.86 70.85
C ARG A 305 -18.66 -12.77 71.59
N GLU A 306 -19.02 -11.67 70.91
CA GLU A 306 -19.72 -10.53 71.50
C GLU A 306 -21.24 -10.63 71.36
N THR A 307 -21.72 -11.68 70.67
CA THR A 307 -23.15 -11.97 70.57
C THR A 307 -23.70 -12.47 71.92
N LYS A 308 -24.94 -12.09 72.23
CA LYS A 308 -25.60 -12.51 73.48
C LYS A 308 -26.16 -13.93 73.34
N THR A 309 -25.59 -14.88 74.07
CA THR A 309 -26.14 -16.23 74.21
C THR A 309 -27.20 -16.25 75.31
N LYS A 310 -28.42 -16.69 74.97
CA LYS A 310 -29.43 -17.07 75.97
C LYS A 310 -29.15 -18.49 76.40
N TRP A 311 -28.53 -18.65 77.57
CA TRP A 311 -28.28 -19.96 78.15
C TRP A 311 -29.58 -20.54 78.73
N PRO A 312 -29.80 -21.86 78.62
CA PRO A 312 -30.95 -22.50 79.23
C PRO A 312 -30.96 -22.24 80.74
N VAL A 313 -32.13 -21.82 81.23
CA VAL A 313 -32.42 -21.73 82.67
C VAL A 313 -33.58 -22.68 82.96
N PHE A 314 -33.80 -23.01 84.24
CA PHE A 314 -34.96 -23.81 84.63
C PHE A 314 -36.25 -23.08 84.21
N GLU A 315 -37.10 -23.76 83.46
CA GLU A 315 -38.43 -23.29 83.04
C GLU A 315 -39.48 -24.19 83.71
N ASP A 316 -40.35 -23.59 84.53
CA ASP A 316 -41.42 -24.31 85.21
C ASP A 316 -42.59 -24.57 84.26
N VAL A 317 -43.37 -25.64 84.50
CA VAL A 317 -44.52 -25.96 83.66
C VAL A 317 -45.60 -24.91 83.91
N HIS A 318 -45.94 -24.11 82.91
CA HIS A 318 -47.08 -23.20 83.02
C HIS A 318 -48.38 -24.03 83.19
N GLU A 319 -48.95 -24.01 84.41
CA GLU A 319 -50.31 -24.48 84.70
C GLU A 319 -51.38 -23.56 84.09
#